data_AF-A0A182HRS1-F1
#
_entry.id   AF-A0A182HRS1-F1
#
_cell.length_a   1.000
_cell.length_b   1.000
_cell.length_c   1.000
_cell.angle_alpha   90.00
_cell.angle_beta   90.00
_cell.angle_gamma   90.00
#
_symmetry.space_group_name_H-M   'P 1'
#
loop_
_entity.id
_entity.type
_entity.pdbx_description
1 polymer ?
#
loop_
_entity_poly.entity_id
_entity_poly.type
_entity_poly.pdbx_seq_one_letter_code
_entity_poly.pdbx_strand_id
1 'polypeptide(L)'
;MELINPSPSTHQTTVADKLRSKDAARRFKYGSPKLVDMMREKCRIRIKEARNDQFLKKRNILLEEKSFLASIVREELSELEHDIALQELIYKELMEDAEQWLFYEQAENYLIDTYDTDAVFCPICEHSVLQLDSAAKLLNCSCGVRLRYAGTMEDFNKLVSETIAQHAAARCASNLQFFTEPIVDVDFVQLNAFCLGCDYYRELTS
;
A
#
# COMPACT_ATOMS: atom_id res chain seq x y z
N MET A 1 0.38 66.79 103.14
CA MET A 1 -0.46 66.30 102.04
C MET A 1 -0.54 64.79 102.16
N GLU A 2 -1.77 64.29 102.11
CA GLU A 2 -2.22 63.01 102.63
C GLU A 2 -1.73 61.80 101.81
N LEU A 3 -1.49 60.69 102.50
CA LEU A 3 -1.22 59.37 101.95
C LEU A 3 -2.54 58.73 101.50
N ILE A 4 -2.77 58.64 100.19
CA ILE A 4 -3.92 57.93 99.64
C ILE A 4 -3.51 56.48 99.39
N ASN A 5 -4.01 55.57 100.23
CA ASN A 5 -3.99 54.12 99.99
C ASN A 5 -5.25 53.72 99.21
N PRO A 6 -5.16 53.14 97.99
CA PRO A 6 -6.33 52.62 97.29
C PRO A 6 -6.68 51.21 97.80
N SER A 7 -7.95 51.04 98.18
CA SER A 7 -8.62 49.78 98.54
C SER A 7 -8.72 48.81 97.35
N PRO A 8 -8.90 47.48 97.60
CA PRO A 8 -8.55 46.43 96.65
C PRO A 8 -9.56 46.36 95.51
N SER A 9 -9.08 46.59 94.29
CA SER A 9 -9.89 46.56 93.09
C SER A 9 -10.27 45.13 92.70
N THR A 10 -11.56 44.91 92.50
CA THR A 10 -12.15 43.66 92.03
C THR A 10 -11.88 43.50 90.53
N HIS A 11 -10.62 43.29 90.12
CA HIS A 11 -10.29 43.07 88.72
C HIS A 11 -10.56 41.61 88.33
N GLN A 12 -11.64 41.40 87.57
CA GLN A 12 -11.88 40.16 86.84
C GLN A 12 -10.80 40.03 85.76
N THR A 13 -9.83 39.15 85.96
CA THR A 13 -8.83 38.84 84.92
C THR A 13 -9.47 38.03 83.82
N THR A 14 -9.31 38.49 82.58
CA THR A 14 -9.86 37.82 81.41
C THR A 14 -9.13 36.51 81.14
N VAL A 15 -9.76 35.59 80.41
CA VAL A 15 -9.12 34.34 79.96
C VAL A 15 -7.83 34.65 79.17
N ALA A 16 -7.82 35.76 78.43
CA ALA A 16 -6.65 36.24 77.69
C ALA A 16 -5.49 36.63 78.61
N ASP A 17 -5.75 37.25 79.76
CA ASP A 17 -4.71 37.59 80.76
C ASP A 17 -4.09 36.34 81.36
N LYS A 18 -4.91 35.33 81.67
CA LYS A 18 -4.44 34.03 82.17
C LYS A 18 -3.58 33.31 81.12
N LEU A 19 -3.98 33.37 79.85
CA LEU A 19 -3.22 32.77 78.75
C LEU A 19 -1.85 33.45 78.58
N ARG A 20 -1.82 34.79 78.60
CA ARG A 20 -0.58 35.59 78.53
C ARG A 20 0.35 35.28 79.70
N SER A 21 -0.20 35.19 80.92
CA SER A 21 0.59 34.85 82.11
C SER A 21 1.16 33.43 82.03
N LYS A 22 0.40 32.47 81.50
CA LYS A 22 0.88 31.10 81.28
C LYS A 22 2.03 31.04 80.29
N ASP A 23 1.92 31.78 79.19
CA ASP A 23 2.96 31.81 78.15
C ASP A 23 4.22 32.51 78.61
N ALA A 24 4.10 33.60 79.39
CA ALA A 24 5.24 34.26 80.02
C ALA A 24 5.96 33.32 81.00
N ALA A 25 5.22 32.60 81.85
CA ALA A 25 5.77 31.61 82.78
C ALA A 25 6.46 30.45 82.05
N ARG A 26 5.89 29.98 80.92
CA ARG A 26 6.53 28.96 80.07
C ARG A 26 7.85 29.43 79.46
N ARG A 27 7.88 30.66 78.92
CA ARG A 27 9.11 31.25 78.35
C ARG A 27 10.19 31.44 79.40
N PHE A 28 9.82 31.85 80.60
CA PHE A 28 10.74 31.98 81.73
C PHE A 28 11.32 30.62 82.17
N LYS A 29 10.49 29.56 82.22
CA LYS A 29 10.93 28.24 82.69
C LYS A 29 11.75 27.44 81.67
N TYR A 30 11.51 27.60 80.37
CA TYR A 30 12.07 26.73 79.32
C TYR A 30 12.94 27.45 78.28
N GLY A 31 13.17 28.76 78.39
CA GLY A 31 14.00 29.52 77.45
C GLY A 31 13.33 29.74 76.08
N SER A 32 14.08 30.32 75.12
CA SER A 32 13.53 30.78 73.84
C SER A 32 13.42 29.66 72.77
N PRO A 33 12.29 29.54 72.02
CA PRO A 33 11.95 28.32 71.28
C PRO A 33 12.63 28.11 69.91
N LYS A 34 13.84 28.61 69.68
CA LYS A 34 14.33 28.77 68.29
C LYS A 34 14.78 27.48 67.58
N LEU A 35 15.34 26.50 68.27
CA LEU A 35 15.91 25.31 67.60
C LEU A 35 14.89 24.17 67.47
N VAL A 36 14.11 23.89 68.52
CA VAL A 36 13.15 22.78 68.52
C VAL A 36 12.01 23.06 67.56
N ASP A 37 11.50 24.29 67.51
CA ASP A 37 10.43 24.65 66.59
C ASP A 37 10.93 24.70 65.14
N MET A 38 12.16 25.16 64.91
CA MET A 38 12.80 25.09 63.59
C MET A 38 13.07 23.65 63.15
N MET A 39 13.44 22.75 64.07
CA MET A 39 13.61 21.32 63.82
C MET A 39 12.27 20.64 63.49
N ARG A 40 11.21 20.98 64.22
CA ARG A 40 9.85 20.52 63.93
C ARG A 40 9.39 20.99 62.56
N GLU A 41 9.67 22.25 62.20
CA GLU A 41 9.29 22.79 60.90
C GLU A 41 10.10 22.19 59.75
N LYS A 42 11.41 22.04 59.90
CA LYS A 42 12.25 21.32 58.93
C LYS A 42 11.81 19.86 58.76
N CYS A 43 11.42 19.20 59.84
CA CYS A 43 10.90 17.83 59.78
C CYS A 43 9.55 17.77 59.04
N ARG A 44 8.64 18.73 59.29
CA ARG A 44 7.36 18.84 58.54
C ARG A 44 7.59 19.07 57.05
N ILE A 45 8.51 19.94 56.68
CA ILE A 45 8.87 20.22 55.28
C ILE A 45 9.40 18.95 54.61
N ARG A 46 10.38 18.27 55.22
CA ARG A 46 10.92 17.02 54.66
C ARG A 46 9.89 15.90 54.55
N ILE A 47 8.97 15.79 55.50
CA ILE A 47 7.86 14.83 55.41
C ILE A 47 6.93 15.19 54.26
N LYS A 48 6.65 16.48 54.05
CA LYS A 48 5.81 16.96 52.94
C LYS A 48 6.50 16.77 51.58
N GLU A 49 7.79 17.03 51.47
CA GLU A 49 8.62 16.80 50.28
C GLU A 49 8.77 15.31 49.97
N ALA A 50 9.09 14.47 50.95
CA ALA A 50 9.17 13.02 50.77
C ALA A 50 7.80 12.42 50.36
N ARG A 51 6.70 12.93 50.93
CA ARG A 51 5.35 12.58 50.49
C ARG A 51 5.08 13.06 49.07
N ASN A 52 5.53 14.25 48.68
CA ASN A 52 5.38 14.81 47.33
C ASN A 52 6.24 14.06 46.29
N ASP A 53 7.48 13.70 46.61
CA ASP A 53 8.35 12.86 45.77
C ASP A 53 7.78 11.45 45.60
N GLN A 54 7.23 10.87 46.68
CA GLN A 54 6.50 9.62 46.60
C GLN A 54 5.19 9.79 45.81
N PHE A 55 4.56 10.97 45.84
CA PHE A 55 3.38 11.30 45.05
C PHE A 55 3.69 11.52 43.57
N LEU A 56 4.85 12.09 43.23
CA LEU A 56 5.36 12.27 41.87
C LEU A 56 5.83 10.93 41.28
N LYS A 57 6.51 10.08 42.07
CA LYS A 57 6.76 8.67 41.72
C LYS A 57 5.46 7.88 41.50
N LYS A 58 4.38 8.25 42.18
CA LYS A 58 3.03 7.64 42.03
C LYS A 58 2.17 8.31 40.95
N ARG A 59 2.52 9.51 40.48
CA ARG A 59 1.93 10.15 39.29
C ARG A 59 2.78 9.77 38.08
N ASN A 60 2.62 8.52 37.66
CA ASN A 60 2.40 8.06 36.29
C ASN A 60 3.22 8.61 35.09
N ILE A 61 4.16 9.55 35.19
CA ILE A 61 4.75 10.20 33.99
C ILE A 61 5.69 9.25 33.24
N LEU A 62 6.52 8.47 33.94
CA LEU A 62 7.36 7.44 33.32
C LEU A 62 6.57 6.21 32.86
N LEU A 63 5.42 5.94 33.49
CA LEU A 63 4.56 4.81 33.16
C LEU A 63 3.62 5.15 32.00
N GLU A 64 3.12 6.38 31.94
CA GLU A 64 2.38 6.97 30.82
C GLU A 64 3.28 7.06 29.60
N GLU A 65 4.51 7.58 29.72
CA GLU A 65 5.49 7.61 28.62
C GLU A 65 5.84 6.21 28.13
N LYS A 66 6.11 5.25 29.03
CA LYS A 66 6.36 3.85 28.63
C LYS A 66 5.13 3.20 28.01
N SER A 67 3.92 3.48 28.51
CA SER A 67 2.67 2.94 27.97
C SER A 67 2.33 3.54 26.61
N PHE A 68 2.68 4.80 26.40
CA PHE A 68 2.52 5.55 25.15
C PHE A 68 3.53 5.08 24.10
N LEU A 69 4.81 4.93 24.48
CA LEU A 69 5.79 4.29 23.60
C LEU A 69 5.40 2.85 23.26
N ALA A 70 4.88 2.10 24.23
CA ALA A 70 4.38 0.74 23.98
C ALA A 70 3.09 0.71 23.15
N SER A 71 2.28 1.77 23.13
CA SER A 71 1.12 1.84 22.23
C SER A 71 1.54 2.18 20.81
N ILE A 72 2.47 3.12 20.63
CA ILE A 72 3.07 3.43 19.31
C ILE A 72 3.70 2.16 18.73
N VAL A 73 4.59 1.50 19.47
CA VAL A 73 5.25 0.28 18.98
C VAL A 73 4.23 -0.83 18.65
N ARG A 74 3.12 -0.95 19.40
CA ARG A 74 2.06 -1.91 19.08
C ARG A 74 1.28 -1.55 17.81
N GLU A 75 1.05 -0.27 17.58
CA GLU A 75 0.39 0.24 16.39
C GLU A 75 1.26 -0.01 15.15
N GLU A 76 2.54 0.36 15.21
CA GLU A 76 3.53 0.08 14.14
C GLU A 76 3.66 -1.42 13.85
N LEU A 77 3.69 -2.27 14.88
CA LEU A 77 3.70 -3.73 14.70
C LEU A 77 2.41 -4.24 14.03
N SER A 78 1.25 -3.67 14.37
CA SER A 78 -0.02 -4.03 13.75
C SER A 78 -0.11 -3.58 12.30
N GLU A 79 0.47 -2.43 11.96
CA GLU A 79 0.56 -1.96 10.57
C GLU A 79 1.47 -2.88 9.76
N LEU A 80 2.62 -3.29 10.30
CA LEU A 80 3.49 -4.28 9.67
C LEU A 80 2.81 -5.63 9.47
N GLU A 81 2.01 -6.11 10.43
CA GLU A 81 1.21 -7.34 10.26
C GLU A 81 0.18 -7.20 9.13
N HIS A 82 -0.44 -6.03 9.00
CA HIS A 82 -1.36 -5.74 7.90
C HIS A 82 -0.65 -5.73 6.54
N ASP A 83 0.53 -5.10 6.47
CA ASP A 83 1.34 -5.06 5.26
C ASP A 83 1.79 -6.47 4.84
N ILE A 84 2.18 -7.33 5.78
CA ILE A 84 2.52 -8.73 5.51
C ILE A 84 1.30 -9.49 4.96
N ALA A 85 0.12 -9.32 5.58
CA ALA A 85 -1.10 -9.97 5.10
C ALA A 85 -1.50 -9.48 3.70
N LEU A 86 -1.32 -8.19 3.40
CA LEU A 86 -1.54 -7.63 2.09
C LEU A 86 -0.55 -8.20 1.06
N GLN A 87 0.73 -8.32 1.41
CA GLN A 87 1.74 -8.95 0.55
C GLN A 87 1.39 -10.41 0.22
N GLU A 88 0.90 -11.18 1.19
CA GLU A 88 0.45 -12.56 0.95
C GLU A 88 -0.75 -12.62 0.00
N LEU A 89 -1.68 -11.65 0.09
CA LEU A 89 -2.82 -11.58 -0.82
C LEU A 89 -2.38 -11.25 -2.24
N ILE A 90 -1.51 -10.23 -2.40
CA ILE A 90 -0.94 -9.85 -3.70
C ILE A 90 -0.18 -11.03 -4.30
N TYR A 91 0.61 -11.75 -3.50
CA TYR A 91 1.33 -12.94 -3.97
C TYR A 91 0.37 -14.00 -4.51
N LYS A 92 -0.73 -14.28 -3.81
CA LYS A 92 -1.75 -15.25 -4.27
C LYS A 92 -2.39 -14.82 -5.58
N GLU A 93 -2.80 -13.55 -5.68
CA GLU A 93 -3.40 -13.00 -6.90
C GLU A 93 -2.42 -13.12 -8.09
N LEU A 94 -1.16 -12.75 -7.91
CA LEU A 94 -0.14 -12.88 -8.96
C LEU A 94 0.13 -14.34 -9.35
N MET A 95 0.09 -15.26 -8.39
CA MET A 95 0.22 -16.69 -8.67
C MET A 95 -0.98 -17.23 -9.46
N GLU A 96 -2.19 -16.83 -9.10
CA GLU A 96 -3.42 -17.19 -9.83
C GLU A 96 -3.40 -16.64 -11.26
N ASP A 97 -3.00 -15.37 -11.43
CA ASP A 97 -2.82 -14.75 -12.75
C ASP A 97 -1.76 -15.50 -13.58
N ALA A 98 -0.64 -15.87 -12.95
CA ALA A 98 0.43 -16.63 -13.62
C ALA A 98 -0.03 -18.04 -14.01
N GLU A 99 -0.78 -18.73 -13.17
CA GLU A 99 -1.36 -20.04 -13.47
C GLU A 99 -2.38 -19.94 -14.61
N GLN A 100 -3.23 -18.91 -14.59
CA GLN A 100 -4.18 -18.65 -15.67
C GLN A 100 -3.44 -18.34 -16.98
N TRP A 101 -2.39 -17.53 -16.94
CA TRP A 101 -1.57 -17.23 -18.10
C TRP A 101 -0.88 -18.48 -18.64
N LEU A 102 -0.30 -19.31 -17.77
CA LEU A 102 0.30 -20.59 -18.14
C LEU A 102 -0.72 -21.54 -18.75
N PHE A 103 -1.96 -21.55 -18.26
CA PHE A 103 -3.05 -22.33 -18.84
C PHE A 103 -3.42 -21.86 -20.25
N TYR A 104 -3.49 -20.55 -20.49
CA TYR A 104 -3.72 -20.00 -21.83
C TYR A 104 -2.55 -20.27 -22.76
N GLU A 105 -1.32 -20.03 -22.31
CA GLU A 105 -0.10 -20.31 -23.08
C GLU A 105 0.00 -21.80 -23.39
N GLN A 106 -0.34 -22.69 -22.45
CA GLN A 106 -0.38 -24.13 -22.68
C GLN A 106 -1.52 -24.50 -23.63
N ALA A 107 -2.69 -23.87 -23.57
CA ALA A 107 -3.78 -24.11 -24.53
C ALA A 107 -3.41 -23.65 -25.95
N GLU A 108 -2.74 -22.50 -26.08
CA GLU A 108 -2.15 -22.03 -27.35
C GLU A 108 -1.05 -22.98 -27.83
N ASN A 109 -0.18 -23.46 -26.93
CA ASN A 109 0.88 -24.41 -27.26
C ASN A 109 0.35 -25.84 -27.54
N TYR A 110 -0.76 -26.26 -26.94
CA TYR A 110 -1.44 -27.53 -27.27
C TYR A 110 -2.14 -27.42 -28.63
N LEU A 111 -2.59 -26.22 -29.01
CA LEU A 111 -2.92 -25.90 -30.38
C LEU A 111 -1.68 -26.04 -31.27
N ILE A 112 -0.49 -25.60 -30.82
CA ILE A 112 0.81 -25.73 -31.52
C ILE A 112 1.27 -27.19 -31.71
N ASP A 113 1.02 -28.08 -30.75
CA ASP A 113 1.43 -29.50 -30.85
C ASP A 113 0.41 -30.37 -31.61
N THR A 114 -0.80 -29.84 -31.87
CA THR A 114 -1.84 -30.48 -32.72
C THR A 114 -1.90 -29.92 -34.13
N TYR A 115 -0.92 -29.09 -34.54
CA TYR A 115 -0.76 -28.71 -35.93
C TYR A 115 -0.49 -29.92 -36.80
N ASP A 116 -1.56 -30.38 -37.44
CA ASP A 116 -1.47 -30.85 -38.81
C ASP A 116 -0.54 -29.88 -39.55
N THR A 117 0.60 -30.40 -40.02
CA THR A 117 1.69 -29.61 -40.62
C THR A 117 1.28 -28.87 -41.90
N ASP A 118 0.03 -29.05 -42.33
CA ASP A 118 -0.59 -28.48 -43.53
C ASP A 118 -1.63 -27.37 -43.24
N ALA A 119 -1.92 -27.04 -41.99
CA ALA A 119 -2.90 -26.01 -41.64
C ALA A 119 -2.31 -24.58 -41.77
N VAL A 120 -2.98 -23.71 -42.53
CA VAL A 120 -2.54 -22.32 -42.77
C VAL A 120 -3.50 -21.34 -42.07
N PHE A 121 -2.97 -20.43 -41.26
CA PHE A 121 -3.78 -19.38 -40.61
C PHE A 121 -4.11 -18.25 -41.53
N CYS A 122 -5.24 -17.62 -41.24
CA CYS A 122 -5.62 -16.36 -41.82
C CYS A 122 -4.63 -15.26 -41.37
N PRO A 123 -3.93 -14.58 -42.30
CA PRO A 123 -3.00 -13.51 -41.98
C PRO A 123 -3.66 -12.25 -41.37
N ILE A 124 -4.99 -12.19 -41.36
CA ILE A 124 -5.75 -11.03 -40.86
C ILE A 124 -6.16 -11.22 -39.40
N CYS A 125 -6.67 -12.40 -39.04
CA CYS A 125 -7.08 -12.66 -37.67
C CYS A 125 -6.03 -13.42 -36.87
N GLU A 126 -5.04 -14.06 -37.51
CA GLU A 126 -3.96 -14.84 -36.89
C GLU A 126 -4.41 -16.04 -36.02
N HIS A 127 -5.72 -16.26 -35.86
CA HIS A 127 -6.27 -17.29 -34.97
C HIS A 127 -6.97 -18.44 -35.70
N SER A 128 -7.57 -18.18 -36.86
CA SER A 128 -8.43 -19.14 -37.55
C SER A 128 -7.76 -19.76 -38.77
N VAL A 129 -7.91 -21.07 -38.93
CA VAL A 129 -7.40 -21.83 -40.09
C VAL A 129 -8.22 -21.47 -41.34
N LEU A 130 -7.53 -21.18 -42.44
CA LEU A 130 -8.15 -20.90 -43.73
C LEU A 130 -8.68 -22.17 -44.37
N GLN A 131 -9.85 -22.06 -44.99
CA GLN A 131 -10.46 -23.12 -45.78
C GLN A 131 -10.44 -22.75 -47.26
N LEU A 132 -9.81 -23.59 -48.08
CA LEU A 132 -9.81 -23.44 -49.53
C LEU A 132 -10.99 -24.16 -50.16
N ASP A 133 -11.84 -23.38 -50.82
CA ASP A 133 -12.82 -23.90 -51.77
C ASP A 133 -12.18 -23.92 -53.17
N SER A 134 -11.63 -25.08 -53.56
CA SER A 134 -10.98 -25.26 -54.87
C SER A 134 -11.93 -25.09 -56.05
N ALA A 135 -13.24 -25.29 -55.88
CA ALA A 135 -14.23 -25.13 -56.94
C ALA A 135 -14.58 -23.65 -57.14
N ALA A 136 -14.79 -22.92 -56.05
CA ALA A 136 -15.07 -21.48 -56.09
C ALA A 136 -13.80 -20.61 -56.25
N LYS A 137 -12.61 -21.19 -56.04
CA LYS A 137 -11.31 -20.48 -56.00
C LYS A 137 -11.31 -19.38 -54.94
N LEU A 138 -11.82 -19.72 -53.75
CA LEU A 138 -11.95 -18.80 -52.62
C LEU A 138 -11.30 -19.39 -51.36
N LEU A 139 -10.60 -18.54 -50.61
CA LEU A 139 -10.15 -18.81 -49.26
C LEU A 139 -11.11 -18.14 -48.28
N ASN A 140 -11.68 -18.93 -47.38
CA ASN A 140 -12.64 -18.45 -46.39
C ASN A 140 -12.05 -18.57 -44.99
N CYS A 141 -12.27 -17.55 -44.18
CA CYS A 141 -11.94 -17.53 -42.76
C CYS A 141 -13.21 -17.34 -41.93
N SER A 142 -13.26 -17.96 -40.75
CA SER A 142 -14.33 -17.75 -39.76
C SER A 142 -14.37 -16.31 -39.22
N CYS A 143 -13.32 -15.51 -39.39
CA CYS A 143 -13.34 -14.08 -39.08
C CYS A 143 -14.13 -13.23 -40.09
N GLY A 144 -14.64 -13.83 -41.18
CA GLY A 144 -15.42 -13.17 -42.23
C GLY A 144 -14.63 -12.76 -43.46
N VAL A 145 -13.31 -12.95 -43.46
CA VAL A 145 -12.46 -12.68 -44.63
C VAL A 145 -12.69 -13.74 -45.71
N ARG A 146 -12.91 -13.27 -46.95
CA ARG A 146 -13.06 -14.09 -48.15
C ARG A 146 -12.09 -13.59 -49.22
N LEU A 147 -11.08 -14.37 -49.58
CA LEU A 147 -10.04 -13.98 -50.56
C LEU A 147 -10.20 -14.80 -51.84
N ARG A 148 -9.95 -14.18 -52.99
CA ARG A 148 -9.84 -14.92 -54.25
C ARG A 148 -8.46 -15.55 -54.36
N TYR A 149 -8.42 -16.87 -54.54
CA TYR A 149 -7.16 -17.58 -54.71
C TYR A 149 -7.33 -18.85 -55.54
N ALA A 150 -6.53 -18.96 -56.61
CA ALA A 150 -6.63 -20.05 -57.58
C ALA A 150 -5.56 -21.15 -57.40
N GLY A 151 -4.63 -20.98 -56.46
CA GLY A 151 -3.57 -21.94 -56.16
C GLY A 151 -3.95 -22.93 -55.05
N THR A 152 -2.98 -23.72 -54.59
CA THR A 152 -3.16 -24.64 -53.46
C THR A 152 -2.93 -23.95 -52.10
N MET A 153 -3.39 -24.58 -51.02
CA MET A 153 -3.11 -24.11 -49.65
C MET A 153 -1.60 -24.00 -49.37
N GLU A 154 -0.82 -24.95 -49.88
CA GLU A 154 0.64 -24.95 -49.76
C GLU A 154 1.27 -23.74 -50.48
N ASP A 155 0.79 -23.43 -51.68
CA ASP A 155 1.26 -22.25 -52.44
C ASP A 155 0.93 -20.95 -51.71
N PHE A 156 -0.26 -20.88 -51.10
CA PHE A 156 -0.66 -19.71 -50.31
C PHE A 156 0.22 -19.55 -49.07
N ASN A 157 0.52 -20.66 -48.37
CA ASN A 157 1.43 -20.64 -47.23
C ASN A 157 2.84 -20.16 -47.62
N LYS A 158 3.35 -20.67 -48.75
CA LYS A 158 4.63 -20.23 -49.31
C LYS A 158 4.59 -18.74 -49.67
N LEU A 159 3.52 -18.26 -50.32
CA LEU A 159 3.36 -16.86 -50.68
C LEU A 159 3.42 -15.93 -49.46
N VAL A 160 2.70 -16.26 -48.39
CA VAL A 160 2.71 -15.47 -47.14
C VAL A 160 4.09 -15.52 -46.49
N SER A 161 4.68 -16.72 -46.37
CA SER A 161 6.00 -16.91 -45.76
C SER A 161 7.12 -16.20 -46.52
N GLU A 162 7.12 -16.28 -47.85
CA GLU A 162 8.07 -15.58 -48.71
C GLU A 162 7.91 -14.06 -48.60
N THR A 163 6.67 -13.57 -48.50
CA THR A 163 6.42 -12.13 -48.32
C THR A 163 7.02 -11.62 -47.01
N ILE A 164 6.87 -12.37 -45.92
CA ILE A 164 7.48 -12.05 -44.62
C ILE A 164 9.02 -12.12 -44.72
N ALA A 165 9.56 -13.18 -45.33
CA ALA A 165 10.99 -13.37 -45.48
C ALA A 165 11.65 -12.27 -46.34
N GLN A 166 11.00 -11.85 -47.42
CA GLN A 166 11.46 -10.75 -48.28
C GLN A 166 11.53 -9.43 -47.51
N HIS A 167 10.51 -9.13 -46.71
CA HIS A 167 10.51 -7.98 -45.82
C HIS A 167 11.64 -8.07 -44.78
N ALA A 168 11.81 -9.22 -44.13
CA ALA A 168 12.88 -9.43 -43.13
C ALA A 168 14.29 -9.29 -43.73
N ALA A 169 14.49 -9.72 -44.99
CA ALA A 169 15.75 -9.57 -45.71
C ALA A 169 16.14 -8.10 -45.93
N ALA A 170 15.18 -7.17 -45.96
CA ALA A 170 15.42 -5.73 -46.01
C ALA A 170 15.95 -5.14 -44.69
N ARG A 171 16.23 -5.98 -43.68
CA ARG A 171 16.74 -5.59 -42.34
C ARG A 171 15.83 -4.61 -41.60
N CYS A 172 14.52 -4.68 -41.87
CA CYS A 172 13.52 -3.93 -41.13
C CYS A 172 13.15 -4.68 -39.85
N ALA A 173 13.18 -3.99 -38.70
CA ALA A 173 12.84 -4.55 -37.39
C ALA A 173 11.34 -4.43 -37.04
N SER A 174 10.55 -3.74 -37.88
CA SER A 174 9.11 -3.59 -37.67
C SER A 174 8.36 -4.83 -38.19
N ASN A 175 7.23 -5.17 -37.56
CA ASN A 175 6.40 -6.27 -38.02
C ASN A 175 5.67 -5.88 -39.32
N LEU A 176 5.61 -6.83 -40.26
CA LEU A 176 4.82 -6.69 -41.48
C LEU A 176 3.33 -6.80 -41.14
N GLN A 177 2.51 -5.88 -41.62
CA GLN A 177 1.07 -5.89 -41.39
C GLN A 177 0.33 -6.35 -42.65
N PHE A 178 -0.57 -7.30 -42.48
CA PHE A 178 -1.51 -7.71 -43.51
C PHE A 178 -2.83 -6.99 -43.34
N PHE A 179 -3.46 -6.61 -44.44
CA PHE A 179 -4.74 -5.93 -44.44
C PHE A 179 -5.56 -6.30 -45.67
N THR A 180 -6.85 -6.01 -45.61
CA THR A 180 -7.78 -6.29 -46.71
C THR A 180 -8.33 -5.01 -47.30
N GLU A 181 -8.41 -4.96 -48.63
CA GLU A 181 -9.08 -3.89 -49.36
C GLU A 181 -10.35 -4.44 -50.02
N PRO A 182 -11.50 -3.76 -49.83
CA PRO A 182 -12.74 -4.18 -50.46
C PRO A 182 -12.70 -3.90 -51.96
N ILE A 183 -13.14 -4.87 -52.76
CA ILE A 183 -13.29 -4.71 -54.20
C ILE A 183 -14.78 -4.42 -54.50
N VAL A 184 -15.04 -3.42 -55.34
CA VAL A 184 -16.41 -2.98 -55.66
C VAL A 184 -17.15 -4.09 -56.41
N ASP A 185 -18.43 -4.28 -56.07
CA ASP A 185 -19.37 -5.23 -56.70
C ASP A 185 -18.97 -6.72 -56.63
N VAL A 186 -18.07 -7.09 -55.71
CA VAL A 186 -17.74 -8.50 -55.43
C VAL A 186 -17.72 -8.79 -53.94
N ASP A 187 -17.95 -10.06 -53.62
CA ASP A 187 -18.06 -10.58 -52.25
C ASP A 187 -16.72 -10.92 -51.58
N PHE A 188 -15.61 -10.75 -52.29
CA PHE A 188 -14.26 -11.06 -51.82
C PHE A 188 -13.40 -9.81 -51.74
N VAL A 189 -12.35 -9.89 -50.92
CA VAL A 189 -11.42 -8.78 -50.65
C VAL A 189 -10.02 -9.11 -51.18
N GLN A 190 -9.23 -8.08 -51.43
CA GLN A 190 -7.83 -8.19 -51.81
C GLN A 190 -6.96 -8.18 -50.55
N LEU A 191 -6.06 -9.16 -50.43
CA LEU A 191 -5.05 -9.21 -49.38
C LEU A 191 -3.80 -8.45 -49.80
N ASN A 192 -3.40 -7.51 -48.96
CA ASN A 192 -2.20 -6.70 -49.13
C ASN A 192 -1.33 -6.78 -47.88
N ALA A 193 -0.05 -6.46 -48.04
CA ALA A 193 0.92 -6.37 -46.95
C ALA A 193 1.68 -5.05 -47.04
N PHE A 194 1.88 -4.40 -45.91
CA PHE A 194 2.68 -3.19 -45.81
C PHE A 194 3.46 -3.14 -44.50
N CYS A 195 4.51 -2.34 -44.47
CA CYS A 195 5.25 -2.05 -43.26
C CYS A 195 5.11 -0.58 -42.89
N LEU A 196 4.96 -0.29 -41.60
CA LEU A 196 4.97 1.08 -41.08
C LEU A 196 6.40 1.62 -40.85
N GLY A 197 7.39 0.72 -40.77
CA GLY A 197 8.79 1.07 -40.50
C GLY A 197 9.67 1.21 -41.75
N CYS A 198 9.20 0.75 -42.91
CA CYS A 198 9.88 0.90 -44.19
C CYS A 198 8.87 0.99 -45.33
N ASP A 199 9.31 1.40 -46.53
CA ASP A 199 8.44 1.56 -47.71
C ASP A 199 8.06 0.22 -48.38
N TYR A 200 8.06 -0.88 -47.62
CA TYR A 200 7.68 -2.19 -48.14
C TYR A 200 6.17 -2.28 -48.30
N TYR A 201 5.73 -2.56 -49.51
CA TYR A 201 4.33 -2.79 -49.88
C TYR A 201 4.25 -3.91 -50.90
N ARG A 202 3.26 -4.81 -50.75
CA ARG A 202 3.01 -5.90 -51.68
C ARG A 202 1.53 -6.26 -51.72
N GLU A 203 1.01 -6.44 -52.93
CA GLU A 203 -0.30 -7.03 -53.18
C GLU A 203 -0.15 -8.56 -53.30
N LEU A 204 -0.98 -9.34 -52.59
CA LEU A 204 -0.82 -10.80 -52.49
C LEU A 204 -1.88 -11.57 -53.28
N THR A 205 -3.12 -11.10 -53.33
CA THR A 205 -4.22 -11.81 -54.00
C THR A 205 -4.98 -10.87 -54.94
N SER A 206 -4.92 -11.14 -56.24
CA SER A 206 -5.67 -10.44 -57.29
C SER A 206 -6.53 -11.41 -58.09
#